data_AF-A0A9P4JH04-F1
#
_entry.id   AF-A0A9P4JH04-F1
#
_cell.length_a   1.000
_cell.length_b   1.000
_cell.length_c   1.000
_cell.angle_alpha   90.00
_cell.angle_beta   90.00
_cell.angle_gamma   90.00
#
_symmetry.space_group_name_H-M   'P 1'
#
loop_
_entity.id
_entity.type
_entity.pdbx_description
1 polymer ?
#
loop_
_entity_poly.entity_id
_entity_poly.type
_entity_poly.pdbx_seq_one_letter_code
_entity_poly.pdbx_strand_id
1 'polypeptide(L)'
;MPTRKDPTSHRVLLWYPTIPTCPVMAQFDADVIWVDWEHSTMNSEIMTTIVQENQTISEGQTMAFVRVPDHMHTSIMRAMDAGASIIAPVSTQSPKPGP
;
A
#
# COMPACT_ATOMS: atom_id res chain seq x y z
N MET A 1 -8.13 19.44 -16.55
CA MET A 1 -8.89 18.19 -16.71
C MET A 1 -7.86 17.08 -16.64
N PRO A 2 -7.76 16.29 -15.56
CA PRO A 2 -6.84 15.17 -15.52
C PRO A 2 -7.23 14.23 -16.67
N THR A 3 -6.29 13.98 -17.57
CA THR A 3 -6.52 13.16 -18.75
C THR A 3 -6.79 11.73 -18.30
N ARG A 4 -7.89 11.14 -18.75
CA ARG A 4 -8.18 9.71 -18.56
C ARG A 4 -6.96 8.90 -18.98
N LYS A 5 -6.37 8.15 -18.05
CA LYS A 5 -5.23 7.26 -18.30
C LYS A 5 -5.54 6.32 -19.46
N ASP A 6 -4.53 6.06 -20.29
CA ASP A 6 -4.67 5.06 -21.35
C ASP A 6 -4.71 3.66 -20.71
N PRO A 7 -5.68 2.81 -21.08
CA PRO A 7 -5.87 1.51 -20.41
C PRO A 7 -4.77 0.48 -20.73
N THR A 8 -3.81 0.82 -21.58
CA THR A 8 -2.72 -0.05 -22.07
C THR A 8 -1.37 0.21 -21.42
N SER A 9 -1.15 1.38 -20.80
CA SER A 9 0.09 1.67 -20.08
C SER A 9 -0.05 1.23 -18.64
N HIS A 10 0.71 0.21 -18.25
CA HIS A 10 0.79 -0.23 -16.85
C HIS A 10 1.98 0.44 -16.17
N ARG A 11 1.70 1.32 -15.20
CA ARG A 11 2.71 2.01 -14.40
C ARG A 11 2.66 1.48 -12.98
N VAL A 12 3.66 0.66 -12.64
CA VAL A 12 3.80 0.08 -11.31
C VAL A 12 4.90 0.83 -10.56
N LEU A 13 4.57 1.30 -9.36
CA LEU A 13 5.56 1.84 -8.43
C LEU A 13 5.84 0.81 -7.32
N LEU A 14 7.06 0.28 -7.31
CA LEU A 14 7.59 -0.57 -6.24
C LEU A 14 8.23 0.33 -5.19
N TRP A 15 7.72 0.32 -3.95
CA TRP A 15 8.10 1.34 -2.96
C TRP A 15 8.21 0.84 -1.52
N TYR A 16 9.06 1.51 -0.74
CA TYR A 16 9.12 1.46 0.72
C TYR A 16 8.39 2.70 1.28
N PRO A 17 7.07 2.63 1.53
CA PRO A 17 6.32 3.83 1.85
C PRO A 17 6.60 4.38 3.23
N THR A 18 6.99 5.65 3.23
CA THR A 18 6.96 6.53 4.41
C THR A 18 5.90 7.60 4.16
N ILE A 19 5.21 8.04 5.23
CA ILE A 19 4.18 9.10 5.16
C ILE A 19 4.62 10.32 4.31
N PRO A 20 5.80 10.94 4.53
CA PRO A 20 6.18 12.14 3.76
C PRO A 20 6.41 11.89 2.26
N THR A 21 6.64 10.64 1.85
CA THR A 21 6.89 10.29 0.44
C THR A 21 5.62 9.94 -0.33
N CYS A 22 4.50 9.69 0.37
CA CYS A 22 3.24 9.31 -0.26
C CYS A 22 2.72 10.39 -1.24
N PRO A 23 2.71 11.69 -0.90
CA PRO A 23 2.23 12.73 -1.81
C PRO A 23 3.10 12.91 -3.05
N VAL A 24 4.42 12.80 -2.88
CA VAL A 24 5.37 12.90 -3.99
C VAL A 24 5.14 11.76 -4.98
N MET A 25 4.83 10.56 -4.48
CA MET A 25 4.63 9.37 -5.31
C MET A 25 3.27 9.31 -5.99
N ALA A 26 2.22 9.78 -5.33
CA ALA A 26 0.90 9.89 -5.94
C ALA A 26 0.88 10.81 -7.17
N GLN A 27 1.83 11.76 -7.27
CA GLN A 27 2.00 12.60 -8.45
C GLN A 27 2.60 11.87 -9.67
N PHE A 28 3.20 10.69 -9.49
CA PHE A 28 3.78 9.92 -10.60
C PHE A 28 2.74 9.17 -11.45
N ASP A 29 1.45 9.35 -11.16
CA ASP A 29 0.35 8.82 -11.97
C ASP A 29 0.44 7.28 -12.13
N ALA A 30 0.94 6.59 -11.10
CA ALA A 30 1.02 5.13 -11.07
C ALA A 30 -0.39 4.52 -10.99
N ASP A 31 -0.58 3.36 -11.62
CA ASP A 31 -1.86 2.61 -11.52
C ASP A 31 -1.94 1.82 -10.23
N VAL A 32 -0.77 1.39 -9.76
CA VAL A 32 -0.61 0.57 -8.58
C VAL A 32 0.54 1.11 -7.73
N ILE A 33 0.28 1.26 -6.43
CA ILE A 33 1.33 1.37 -5.42
C ILE A 33 1.49 0.05 -4.70
N TRP A 34 2.74 -0.38 -4.56
CA TRP A 34 3.09 -1.53 -3.75
C TRP A 34 3.57 -1.07 -2.36
N VAL A 35 2.81 -1.41 -1.34
CA VAL A 35 3.07 -1.12 0.07
C VAL A 35 3.60 -2.38 0.74
N ASP A 36 4.91 -2.43 0.97
CA ASP A 36 5.53 -3.56 1.64
C ASP A 36 5.47 -3.40 3.16
N TRP A 37 4.52 -4.06 3.83
CA TRP A 37 4.46 -4.06 5.30
C TRP A 37 5.32 -5.20 5.90
N GLU A 38 5.50 -6.31 5.17
CA GLU A 38 6.31 -7.46 5.61
C GLU A 38 7.76 -7.09 5.91
N HIS A 39 8.45 -6.42 4.98
CA HIS A 39 9.87 -6.09 5.15
C HIS A 39 10.12 -4.65 5.59
N SER A 40 9.07 -3.97 6.06
CA SER A 40 9.20 -2.61 6.60
C SER A 40 9.09 -2.59 8.12
N THR A 41 9.65 -1.52 8.68
CA THR A 41 9.50 -1.18 10.10
C THR A 41 8.19 -0.42 10.39
N MET A 42 7.25 -0.41 9.45
CA MET A 42 5.97 0.28 9.61
C MET A 42 5.03 -0.50 10.53
N ASN A 43 4.29 0.21 11.39
CA ASN A 43 3.18 -0.35 12.15
C ASN A 43 1.88 -0.32 11.33
N SER A 44 0.81 -0.89 11.88
CA SER A 44 -0.51 -0.90 11.25
C SER A 44 -1.06 0.49 10.99
N GLU A 45 -0.81 1.45 11.89
CA GLU A 45 -1.33 2.81 11.77
C GLU A 45 -0.71 3.55 10.59
N ILE A 46 0.62 3.47 10.45
CA ILE A 46 1.36 4.08 9.34
C ILE A 46 0.92 3.47 8.01
N MET A 47 0.77 2.15 7.94
CA MET A 47 0.25 1.46 6.76
C MET A 47 -1.14 1.99 6.38
N THR A 48 -2.06 2.10 7.34
CA THR A 48 -3.42 2.64 7.10
C THR A 48 -3.36 4.09 6.59
N THR A 49 -2.54 4.94 7.20
CA THR A 49 -2.37 6.33 6.76
C THR A 49 -1.86 6.40 5.32
N ILE A 50 -0.84 5.62 4.97
CA ILE A 50 -0.28 5.59 3.60
C ILE A 50 -1.36 5.20 2.58
N VAL A 51 -2.16 4.17 2.86
CA VAL A 51 -3.20 3.71 1.92
C VAL A 51 -4.28 4.78 1.75
N GLN A 52 -4.73 5.40 2.85
CA GLN A 52 -5.76 6.44 2.83
C GLN A 52 -5.27 7.72 2.16
N GLU A 53 -4.03 8.16 2.43
CA GLU A 53 -3.41 9.30 1.77
C GLU A 53 -3.26 9.04 0.28
N ASN A 54 -2.81 7.87 -0.13
CA ASN A 54 -2.71 7.52 -1.54
C ASN A 54 -4.08 7.62 -2.24
N GLN A 55 -5.14 7.06 -1.65
CA GLN A 55 -6.48 7.17 -2.24
C GLN A 55 -6.97 8.63 -2.33
N THR A 56 -6.67 9.43 -1.32
CA THR A 56 -7.06 10.84 -1.26
C THR A 56 -6.32 11.67 -2.32
N ILE A 57 -5.00 11.49 -2.43
CA ILE A 57 -4.15 12.31 -3.30
C ILE A 57 -4.29 11.87 -4.76
N SER A 58 -4.48 10.57 -5.01
CA SER A 58 -4.73 10.05 -6.36
C SER A 58 -6.18 10.19 -6.82
N GLU A 59 -7.08 10.72 -5.98
CA GLU A 59 -8.54 10.77 -6.24
C GLU A 59 -9.10 9.38 -6.66
N GLY A 60 -8.56 8.31 -6.08
CA GLY A 60 -8.93 6.92 -6.38
C GLY A 60 -8.38 6.36 -7.70
N GLN A 61 -7.49 7.07 -8.41
CA GLN A 61 -6.88 6.59 -9.66
C GLN A 61 -5.76 5.56 -9.45
N THR A 62 -5.25 5.44 -8.22
CA THR A 62 -4.13 4.56 -7.89
C THR A 62 -4.55 3.50 -6.88
N MET A 63 -4.51 2.24 -7.29
CA MET A 63 -4.85 1.10 -6.44
C MET A 63 -3.71 0.78 -5.47
N ALA A 64 -4.04 0.58 -4.20
CA ALA A 64 -3.07 0.21 -3.18
C ALA A 64 -3.01 -1.31 -3.00
N PHE A 65 -1.82 -1.89 -3.15
CA PHE A 65 -1.55 -3.28 -2.83
C PHE A 65 -0.65 -3.36 -1.60
N VAL A 66 -1.11 -4.03 -0.54
CA VAL A 66 -0.36 -4.19 0.71
C VAL A 66 0.11 -5.64 0.83
N ARG A 67 1.42 -5.82 0.94
CA ARG A 67 2.02 -7.10 1.35
C ARG A 67 2.02 -7.18 2.87
N VAL A 68 1.15 -8.02 3.42
CA VAL A 68 0.97 -8.17 4.87
C VAL A 68 2.15 -8.92 5.50
N PRO A 69 2.48 -8.65 6.77
CA PRO A 69 3.63 -9.26 7.45
C PRO A 69 3.40 -10.74 7.83
N ASP A 70 2.15 -11.15 7.96
CA ASP A 70 1.76 -12.51 8.34
C ASP A 70 0.43 -12.90 7.67
N HIS A 71 0.02 -14.16 7.88
CA HIS A 71 -1.27 -14.68 7.45
C HIS A 71 -2.36 -14.49 8.51
N MET A 72 -2.17 -13.58 9.47
CA MET A 72 -3.14 -13.38 10.53
C MET A 72 -4.30 -12.53 10.04
N HIS A 73 -5.49 -12.98 10.43
CA HIS A 73 -6.73 -12.32 10.08
C HIS A 73 -6.75 -10.85 10.52
N THR A 74 -6.10 -10.53 11.64
CA THR A 74 -5.96 -9.15 12.13
C THR A 74 -5.20 -8.27 11.15
N SER A 75 -4.09 -8.74 10.59
CA SER A 75 -3.25 -7.99 9.65
C SER A 75 -3.95 -7.82 8.30
N ILE A 76 -4.61 -8.89 7.83
CA ILE A 76 -5.38 -8.89 6.59
C ILE A 76 -6.59 -7.95 6.69
N MET A 77 -7.36 -8.03 7.78
CA MET A 77 -8.48 -7.12 8.03
C MET A 77 -8.02 -5.67 8.09
N ARG A 78 -6.93 -5.39 8.81
CA ARG A 78 -6.42 -4.02 8.94
C ARG A 78 -6.07 -3.38 7.60
N ALA A 79 -5.43 -4.14 6.70
CA ALA A 79 -5.10 -3.67 5.37
C ALA A 79 -6.35 -3.53 4.48
N MET A 80 -7.30 -4.45 4.58
CA MET A 80 -8.57 -4.39 3.83
C MET A 80 -9.46 -3.22 4.29
N ASP A 81 -9.53 -2.96 5.59
CA ASP A 81 -10.28 -1.83 6.19
C ASP A 81 -9.70 -0.48 5.76
N ALA A 82 -8.39 -0.42 5.49
CA ALA A 82 -7.75 0.76 4.92
C ALA A 82 -8.09 0.97 3.43
N GLY A 83 -8.70 -0.02 2.76
CA GLY A 83 -9.03 0.00 1.34
C GLY A 83 -7.91 -0.52 0.44
N ALA A 84 -6.98 -1.32 0.96
CA ALA A 84 -5.95 -1.97 0.16
C ALA A 84 -6.38 -3.35 -0.35
N SER A 85 -5.81 -3.74 -1.48
CA SER A 85 -5.78 -5.13 -1.93
C SER A 85 -4.60 -5.87 -1.33
N ILE A 86 -4.76 -7.18 -1.09
CA ILE A 86 -3.84 -7.95 -0.26
C ILE A 86 -2.89 -8.77 -1.12
N ILE A 87 -1.61 -8.73 -0.76
CA ILE A 87 -0.60 -9.70 -1.20
C ILE A 87 -0.22 -10.53 0.02
N ALA A 88 -0.48 -11.83 -0.07
CA ALA A 88 -0.09 -12.76 0.98
C ALA A 88 1.42 -13.08 0.84
N PRO A 89 2.21 -13.01 1.93
CA PRO A 89 3.61 -13.38 1.91
C PRO A 89 3.76 -14.90 1.72
N VAL A 90 4.87 -15.37 1.14
CA VAL A 90 5.15 -16.80 1.03
C VAL A 90 5.75 -17.38 2.31
N SER A 91 6.26 -16.51 3.19
CA SER A 91 6.96 -16.92 4.39
C SER A 91 5.98 -17.07 5.56
N THR A 92 6.03 -18.21 6.25
CA THR A 92 5.43 -18.36 7.59
C THR A 92 6.36 -17.69 8.60
N GLN A 93 6.49 -16.36 8.57
CA GLN A 93 7.30 -15.66 9.56
C GLN A 93 6.57 -15.64 10.91
N SER A 94 7.31 -16.05 11.94
CA SER A 94 6.91 -15.96 13.34
C SER A 94 6.52 -14.53 13.72
N PRO A 95 5.64 -14.33 14.72
CA PRO A 95 5.18 -13.01 15.13
C PRO A 95 6.37 -12.05 15.30
N LYS A 96 6.35 -10.88 14.64
CA LYS A 96 7.34 -9.85 14.93
C LYS A 96 7.24 -9.52 16.42
N PRO A 97 8.35 -9.48 17.17
CA PRO A 97 8.32 -9.01 18.55
C PRO A 97 7.79 -7.58 18.52
N GLY A 98 6.65 -7.37 19.17
CA GLY A 98 6.06 -6.04 19.29
C GLY A 98 6.96 -5.11 20.12
N PRO A 99 6.82 -3.78 19.96
CA PRO A 99 7.16 -2.85 21.02
C PRO A 99 6.21 -3.01 22.22
#